data_AF-A0A6G1GL17-F1
#
_entry.id   AF-A0A6G1GL17-F1
#
_cell.length_a   1.000
_cell.length_b   1.000
_cell.length_c   1.000
_cell.angle_alpha   90.00
_cell.angle_beta   90.00
_cell.angle_gamma   90.00
#
_symmetry.space_group_name_H-M   'P 1'
#
loop_
_entity.id
_entity.type
_entity.pdbx_description
1 polymer ?
#
loop_
_entity_poly.entity_id
_entity_poly.type
_entity_poly.pdbx_seq_one_letter_code
_entity_poly.pdbx_strand_id
1 'polypeptide(L)'
;MDEHGTNLGAANNTKVIGEAARSIGGSTHRKMPENREWVSVLEMIGLGKHRVPPVVIFKGKYSQTTWFPLDIASLDLSGWRFACSENGWTSNDIALEWFEKVFLPYTTPDTPTDWRLLIVDGHGSRVLQRALSLA
;
A
#
# COMPACT_ATOMS: atom_id res chain seq x y z
N MET A 1 -9.25 8.65 1.41
CA MET A 1 -7.94 7.98 1.25
C MET A 1 -7.71 7.18 2.50
N ASP A 2 -7.13 5.99 2.34
CA ASP A 2 -6.87 5.06 3.43
C ASP A 2 -5.54 4.33 3.21
N GLU A 3 -4.97 3.82 4.29
CA GLU A 3 -3.73 3.02 4.29
C GLU A 3 -4.04 1.61 4.83
N HIS A 4 -3.67 0.59 4.05
CA HIS A 4 -3.80 -0.79 4.48
C HIS A 4 -2.44 -1.52 4.45
N GLY A 5 -2.14 -2.25 5.53
CA GLY A 5 -0.94 -3.07 5.64
C GLY A 5 -1.19 -4.53 5.24
N THR A 6 -0.38 -5.05 4.31
CA THR A 6 -0.31 -6.46 3.95
C THR A 6 0.96 -7.09 4.54
N ASN A 7 0.83 -8.26 5.16
CA ASN A 7 1.96 -8.99 5.74
C ASN A 7 2.53 -9.99 4.72
N LEU A 8 3.81 -9.85 4.39
CA LEU A 8 4.55 -10.78 3.55
C LEU A 8 4.81 -12.08 4.33
N GLY A 9 4.69 -13.22 3.65
CA GLY A 9 4.98 -14.52 4.28
C GLY A 9 3.89 -15.03 5.25
N ALA A 10 2.74 -14.35 5.35
CA ALA A 10 1.59 -14.85 6.09
C ALA A 10 1.03 -16.12 5.44
N ALA A 11 1.26 -17.27 6.08
CA ALA A 11 0.72 -18.54 5.62
C ALA A 11 -0.74 -18.69 6.07
N ASN A 12 -1.61 -19.01 5.13
CA ASN A 12 -2.99 -19.40 5.45
C ASN A 12 -3.04 -20.87 5.91
N ASN A 13 -3.97 -21.17 6.80
CA ASN A 13 -4.25 -22.55 7.18
C ASN A 13 -4.75 -23.33 5.96
N THR A 14 -4.03 -24.40 5.59
CA THR A 14 -4.44 -25.30 4.51
C THR A 14 -4.81 -26.66 5.07
N LYS A 15 -5.82 -27.31 4.47
CA LYS A 15 -6.09 -28.72 4.75
C LYS A 15 -4.96 -29.56 4.17
N VAL A 16 -4.45 -30.49 4.96
CA VAL A 16 -3.41 -31.44 4.55
C VAL A 16 -3.90 -32.86 4.78
N ILE A 17 -3.48 -33.79 3.93
CA ILE A 17 -3.71 -35.22 4.15
C ILE A 17 -2.63 -35.69 5.13
N GLY A 18 -3.05 -36.23 6.26
CA GLY A 18 -2.16 -36.76 7.29
C GLY A 18 -2.65 -38.11 7.79
N GLU A 19 -1.79 -38.79 8.53
CA GLU A 19 -2.08 -40.09 9.13
C GLU A 19 -3.27 -39.99 10.12
N ALA A 20 -4.18 -40.97 10.11
CA ALA A 20 -5.42 -40.93 10.88
C ALA A 20 -5.19 -40.82 12.41
N ALA A 21 -4.08 -41.35 12.92
CA ALA A 21 -3.70 -41.19 14.33
C ALA A 21 -3.35 -39.75 14.72
N ARG A 22 -2.92 -38.91 13.76
CA ARG A 22 -2.64 -37.47 13.95
C ARG A 22 -3.85 -36.57 13.72
N SER A 23 -4.92 -37.07 13.09
CA SER A 23 -6.09 -36.26 12.74
C SER A 23 -7.05 -36.02 13.91
N ILE A 24 -6.90 -36.77 15.01
CA ILE A 24 -7.67 -36.59 16.24
C ILE A 24 -7.03 -35.45 17.06
N GLY A 25 -7.30 -34.20 16.65
CA GLY A 25 -6.89 -32.99 17.37
C GLY A 25 -5.49 -32.43 17.07
N GLY A 26 -4.76 -33.00 16.10
CA GLY A 26 -3.42 -32.52 15.74
C GLY A 26 -3.43 -31.41 14.68
N SER A 27 -2.77 -30.28 14.94
CA SER A 27 -2.36 -29.32 13.92
C SER A 27 -0.89 -29.52 13.56
N THR A 28 -0.57 -29.58 12.27
CA THR A 28 0.83 -29.59 11.79
C THR A 28 1.28 -28.17 11.54
N HIS A 29 2.30 -27.73 12.28
CA HIS A 29 2.89 -26.41 12.10
C HIS A 29 3.75 -26.41 10.84
N ARG A 30 3.37 -25.61 9.85
CA ARG A 30 4.23 -25.30 8.71
C ARG A 30 5.25 -24.27 9.18
N LYS A 31 6.54 -24.58 9.06
CA LYS A 31 7.62 -23.62 9.33
C LYS A 31 7.40 -22.43 8.40
N MET A 32 7.17 -21.25 8.97
CA MET A 32 6.92 -20.04 8.19
C MET A 32 8.24 -19.56 7.58
N PRO A 33 8.23 -19.01 6.36
CA PRO A 33 9.35 -18.22 5.88
C PRO A 33 9.61 -17.09 6.88
N GLU A 34 10.87 -16.84 7.21
CA GLU A 34 11.27 -15.96 8.32
C GLU A 34 10.88 -14.48 8.12
N ASN A 35 10.46 -14.10 6.91
CA ASN A 35 10.14 -12.71 6.63
C ASN A 35 8.70 -12.38 7.01
N ARG A 36 8.51 -11.72 8.17
CA ARG A 36 7.24 -11.14 8.65
C ARG A 36 7.21 -9.63 8.40
N GLU A 37 7.64 -9.23 7.23
CA GLU A 37 7.69 -7.81 6.86
C GLU A 37 6.31 -7.33 6.43
N TRP A 38 5.96 -6.13 6.88
CA TRP A 38 4.75 -5.44 6.45
C TRP A 38 5.05 -4.57 5.24
N VAL A 39 4.10 -4.56 4.31
CA VAL A 39 4.05 -3.64 3.17
C VAL A 39 2.76 -2.85 3.30
N SER A 40 2.86 -1.54 3.28
CA SER A 40 1.68 -0.67 3.38
C SER A 40 1.29 -0.19 1.99
N VAL A 41 0.00 -0.11 1.73
CA VAL A 41 -0.56 0.37 0.47
C VAL A 41 -1.43 1.57 0.79
N LEU A 42 -1.10 2.70 0.19
CA LEU A 42 -1.87 3.93 0.26
C LEU A 42 -2.78 4.01 -0.96
N GLU A 43 -4.08 4.07 -0.72
CA GLU A 43 -5.08 4.05 -1.78
C GLU A 43 -6.22 5.04 -1.55
N MET A 44 -6.91 5.36 -2.64
CA MET A 44 -8.02 6.29 -2.63
C MET A 44 -9.03 5.91 -3.69
N ILE A 45 -10.30 6.00 -3.32
CA ILE A 45 -11.42 6.00 -4.26
C ILE A 45 -12.07 7.38 -4.27
N GLY A 46 -12.51 7.81 -5.43
CA GLY A 46 -13.19 9.09 -5.63
C GLY A 46 -14.11 9.05 -6.84
N LEU A 47 -14.90 10.11 -7.01
CA LEU A 47 -15.82 10.29 -8.14
C LEU A 47 -15.15 10.90 -9.39
N GLY A 48 -13.82 10.99 -9.39
CA GLY A 48 -13.06 11.50 -10.53
C GLY A 48 -13.10 10.54 -11.72
N LYS A 49 -12.79 11.06 -12.91
CA LYS A 49 -12.77 10.27 -14.16
C LYS A 49 -11.62 9.26 -14.23
N HIS A 50 -10.58 9.46 -13.42
CA HIS A 50 -9.37 8.64 -13.47
C HIS A 50 -9.26 7.74 -12.24
N ARG A 51 -8.85 6.49 -12.47
CA ARG A 51 -8.38 5.61 -11.41
C ARG A 51 -7.11 6.21 -10.83
N VAL A 52 -7.11 6.47 -9.52
CA VAL A 52 -5.92 6.92 -8.80
C VAL A 52 -5.04 5.69 -8.56
N PRO A 53 -3.79 5.67 -9.05
CA PRO A 53 -2.88 4.54 -8.82
C PRO A 53 -2.45 4.51 -7.34
N PRO A 54 -2.24 3.32 -6.77
CA PRO A 54 -1.82 3.18 -5.38
C PRO A 54 -0.34 3.55 -5.20
N VAL A 55 0.04 3.83 -3.96
CA VAL A 55 1.44 3.93 -3.54
C VAL A 55 1.75 2.76 -2.63
N VAL A 56 2.76 1.97 -3.00
CA VAL A 56 3.21 0.81 -2.22
C VAL A 56 4.46 1.20 -1.44
N ILE A 57 4.42 0.98 -0.13
CA ILE A 57 5.46 1.38 0.81
C ILE A 57 6.11 0.13 1.37
N PHE A 58 7.37 -0.08 1.01
CA PHE A 58 8.18 -1.17 1.55
C PHE A 58 8.92 -0.73 2.80
N LYS A 59 9.10 -1.66 3.74
CA LYS A 59 10.04 -1.46 4.83
C LYS A 59 11.47 -1.48 4.30
N GLY A 60 12.24 -0.44 4.59
CA GLY A 60 13.64 -0.34 4.21
C GLY A 60 14.06 1.07 3.83
N LYS A 61 15.32 1.22 3.43
CA LYS A 61 15.87 2.52 3.00
C LYS A 61 15.77 2.73 1.49
N TYR A 62 15.84 1.65 0.71
CA TYR A 62 15.84 1.68 -0.74
C TYR A 62 15.07 0.48 -1.30
N SER A 63 14.41 0.68 -2.43
CA SER A 63 13.78 -0.41 -3.17
C SER A 63 14.85 -1.25 -3.86
N GLN A 64 14.82 -2.57 -3.68
CA GLN A 64 15.68 -3.47 -4.43
C GLN A 64 14.96 -3.96 -5.70
N THR A 65 15.69 -4.01 -6.81
CA THR A 65 15.14 -4.50 -8.10
C THR A 65 14.69 -5.97 -8.00
N THR A 66 15.29 -6.75 -7.11
CA THR A 66 14.93 -8.15 -6.83
C THR A 66 13.55 -8.34 -6.20
N TRP A 67 12.92 -7.28 -5.68
CA TRP A 67 11.56 -7.35 -5.12
C TRP A 67 10.49 -7.40 -6.20
N PHE A 68 10.86 -7.07 -7.43
CA PHE A 68 9.96 -7.05 -8.57
C PHE A 68 10.19 -8.30 -9.43
N PRO A 69 9.12 -8.88 -9.99
CA PRO A 69 9.28 -10.03 -10.87
C PRO A 69 10.03 -9.60 -12.15
N LEU A 70 10.78 -10.52 -12.76
CA LEU A 70 11.61 -10.23 -13.93
C LEU A 70 10.78 -9.76 -15.14
N ASP A 71 9.52 -10.17 -15.20
CA ASP A 71 8.53 -9.79 -16.19
C ASP A 71 7.65 -8.61 -15.74
N ILE A 72 8.09 -7.80 -14.77
CA ILE A 72 7.32 -6.64 -14.29
C ILE A 72 6.87 -5.68 -15.41
N ALA A 73 7.63 -5.60 -16.51
CA ALA A 73 7.26 -4.82 -17.69
C ALA A 73 5.97 -5.32 -18.39
N SER A 74 5.57 -6.56 -18.14
CA SER A 74 4.31 -7.14 -18.62
C SER A 74 3.11 -6.81 -17.74
N LEU A 75 3.34 -6.33 -16.51
CA LEU A 75 2.30 -5.90 -15.59
C LEU A 75 1.92 -4.44 -15.90
N ASP A 76 0.62 -4.14 -15.95
CA ASP A 76 0.14 -2.77 -16.04
C ASP A 76 0.27 -2.06 -14.69
N LEU A 77 1.47 -1.51 -14.45
CA LEU A 77 1.80 -0.69 -13.29
C LEU A 77 1.87 0.79 -13.64
N SER A 78 1.19 1.20 -14.70
CA SER A 78 1.18 2.59 -15.18
C SER A 78 0.72 3.52 -14.05
N GLY A 79 1.59 4.47 -13.67
CA GLY A 79 1.31 5.45 -12.62
C GLY A 79 1.46 4.96 -11.18
N TRP A 80 1.71 3.66 -10.94
CA TRP A 80 2.01 3.15 -9.60
C TRP A 80 3.30 3.77 -9.08
N ARG A 81 3.34 4.03 -7.77
CA ARG A 81 4.54 4.52 -7.10
C ARG A 81 4.98 3.57 -6.01
N PHE A 82 6.29 3.46 -5.85
CA PHE A 82 6.92 2.64 -4.84
C PHE A 82 7.77 3.53 -3.95
N ALA A 83 7.54 3.47 -2.65
CA ALA A 83 8.27 4.21 -1.64
C ALA A 83 8.90 3.24 -0.63
N CYS A 84 9.84 3.74 0.14
CA CYS A 84 10.45 3.00 1.24
C CYS A 84 10.46 3.84 2.50
N SER A 85 10.17 3.23 3.64
CA SER A 85 10.31 3.85 4.96
C SER A 85 10.93 2.87 5.95
N GLU A 86 11.66 3.37 6.95
CA GLU A 86 12.35 2.51 7.92
C GLU A 86 11.39 1.59 8.70
N ASN A 87 10.15 2.05 8.91
CA ASN A 87 9.13 1.33 9.65
C ASN A 87 8.13 0.60 8.73
N GLY A 88 8.14 0.84 7.42
CA GLY A 88 7.20 0.27 6.45
C GLY A 88 5.81 0.94 6.43
N TRP A 89 5.67 2.09 7.09
CA TRP A 89 4.42 2.86 7.16
C TRP A 89 4.55 4.19 6.41
N THR A 90 3.42 4.84 6.15
CA THR A 90 3.40 6.21 5.61
C THR A 90 4.14 7.19 6.53
N SER A 91 5.06 7.96 5.94
CA SER A 91 5.69 9.12 6.58
C SER A 91 5.09 10.42 6.05
N ASN A 92 5.37 11.53 6.72
CA ASN A 92 4.93 12.86 6.26
C ASN A 92 5.44 13.18 4.85
N ASP A 93 6.67 12.79 4.52
CA ASP A 93 7.26 13.06 3.21
C ASP A 93 6.58 12.22 2.13
N ILE A 94 6.28 10.95 2.42
CA ILE A 94 5.54 10.08 1.51
C ILE A 94 4.12 10.59 1.30
N ALA A 95 3.45 11.06 2.36
CA ALA A 95 2.11 11.63 2.27
C ALA A 95 2.07 12.91 1.42
N LEU A 96 3.07 13.80 1.57
CA LEU A 96 3.19 15.00 0.77
C LEU A 96 3.47 14.68 -0.70
N GLU A 97 4.40 13.75 -0.95
CA GLU A 97 4.72 13.31 -2.31
C GLU A 97 3.50 12.65 -2.99
N TRP A 98 2.74 11.84 -2.25
CA TRP A 98 1.46 11.31 -2.72
C TRP A 98 0.48 12.44 -3.05
N PHE A 99 0.33 13.43 -2.19
CA PHE A 99 -0.59 14.54 -2.43
C PHE A 99 -0.24 15.29 -3.72
N GLU A 100 1.03 15.66 -3.90
CA GLU A 100 1.49 16.44 -5.05
C GLU A 100 1.53 15.64 -6.35
N LYS A 101 1.99 14.39 -6.30
CA LYS A 101 2.29 13.59 -7.49
C LYS A 101 1.21 12.56 -7.86
N VAL A 102 0.25 12.33 -6.97
CA VAL A 102 -0.86 11.37 -7.17
C VAL A 102 -2.20 12.04 -6.97
N PHE A 103 -2.48 12.66 -5.83
CA PHE A 103 -3.79 13.26 -5.60
C PHE A 103 -4.07 14.41 -6.57
N LEU A 104 -3.22 15.44 -6.63
CA LEU A 104 -3.48 16.62 -7.47
C LEU A 104 -3.64 16.26 -8.97
N PRO A 105 -2.73 15.49 -9.61
CA PRO A 105 -2.82 15.25 -11.05
C PRO A 105 -4.01 14.35 -11.43
N TYR A 106 -4.33 13.35 -10.61
CA TYR A 106 -5.40 12.39 -10.93
C TYR A 106 -6.80 12.85 -10.52
N THR A 107 -6.90 13.91 -9.71
CA THR A 107 -8.18 14.47 -9.26
C THR A 107 -8.46 15.87 -9.79
N THR A 108 -7.56 16.43 -10.61
CA THR A 108 -7.77 17.76 -11.20
C THR A 108 -9.08 17.79 -12.00
N PRO A 109 -10.01 18.71 -11.70
CA PRO A 109 -11.27 18.78 -12.41
C PRO A 109 -11.08 19.36 -13.83
N ASP A 110 -11.98 18.98 -14.74
CA ASP A 110 -12.00 19.55 -16.10
C ASP A 110 -12.36 21.04 -16.08
N THR A 111 -13.27 21.42 -15.17
CA THR A 111 -13.64 22.82 -14.95
C THR A 111 -12.79 23.38 -13.81
N PRO A 112 -12.02 24.47 -14.02
CA PRO A 112 -11.19 25.05 -12.95
C PRO A 112 -11.96 25.56 -11.73
N THR A 113 -13.29 25.75 -11.85
CA THR A 113 -14.16 26.21 -10.77
C THR A 113 -14.72 25.08 -9.90
N ASP A 114 -14.52 23.82 -10.30
CA ASP A 114 -15.05 22.69 -9.56
C ASP A 114 -14.18 22.39 -8.33
N TRP A 115 -14.84 22.02 -7.24
CA TRP A 115 -14.20 21.76 -5.96
C TRP A 115 -13.67 20.33 -5.87
N ARG A 116 -12.58 20.14 -5.12
CA ARG A 116 -12.06 18.83 -4.74
C ARG A 116 -12.14 18.67 -3.24
N LEU A 117 -12.60 17.51 -2.79
CA LEU A 117 -12.64 17.15 -1.37
C LEU A 117 -11.80 15.90 -1.13
N LEU A 118 -10.83 16.01 -0.23
CA LEU A 118 -10.04 14.89 0.27
C LEU A 118 -10.48 14.58 1.71
N ILE A 119 -10.95 13.35 1.95
CA ILE A 119 -11.30 12.85 3.27
C ILE A 119 -10.24 11.86 3.73
N VAL A 120 -9.75 12.04 4.95
CA VAL A 120 -8.77 11.19 5.64
C VAL A 120 -9.20 10.98 7.10
N ASP A 121 -8.76 9.89 7.72
CA ASP A 121 -9.18 9.44 9.05
C ASP A 121 -8.50 10.16 10.24
N GLY A 122 -7.59 11.10 9.96
CA GLY A 122 -6.91 11.91 10.96
C GLY A 122 -5.73 11.21 11.64
N HIS A 123 -5.27 10.06 11.14
CA HIS A 123 -4.14 9.36 11.73
C HIS A 123 -2.80 10.06 11.41
N GLY A 124 -2.19 10.65 12.45
CA GLY A 124 -0.74 10.88 12.61
C GLY A 124 -0.01 11.86 11.68
N SER A 125 -0.47 12.08 10.45
CA SER A 125 0.22 12.94 9.48
C SER A 125 -0.20 14.40 9.66
N ARG A 126 0.42 15.07 10.64
CA ARG A 126 0.30 16.53 10.89
C ARG A 126 0.54 17.40 9.65
N VAL A 127 1.04 16.83 8.55
CA VAL A 127 1.36 17.51 7.29
C VAL A 127 0.21 17.53 6.29
N LEU A 128 -0.73 16.57 6.29
CA LEU A 128 -1.88 16.68 5.38
C LEU A 128 -2.72 17.93 5.69
N GLN A 129 -2.83 18.30 6.98
CA GLN A 129 -3.39 19.58 7.40
C GLN A 129 -2.64 20.80 6.84
N ARG A 130 -1.31 20.73 6.67
CA ARG A 130 -0.49 21.84 6.18
C ARG A 130 -0.51 21.93 4.66
N ALA A 131 -0.52 20.81 3.95
CA ALA A 131 -0.69 20.75 2.50
C ALA A 131 -2.08 21.23 2.07
N LEU A 132 -3.13 20.86 2.81
CA LEU A 132 -4.49 21.36 2.60
C LEU A 132 -4.64 22.87 2.88
N SER A 133 -3.75 23.48 3.66
CA SER A 133 -3.75 24.94 3.91
C SER A 133 -3.07 25.75 2.80
N LEU A 134 -2.41 25.10 1.84
CA LEU A 134 -1.67 25.71 0.74
C LEU A 134 -2.32 25.46 -0.64
N ALA A 135 -3.38 24.64 -0.70
CA ALA A 135 -4.15 24.31 -1.89
C ALA A 135 -5.46 25.11 -1.94
#